data_AF-A0AAV5CRG2-F1
#
_entry.id   AF-A0AAV5CRG2-F1
#
_cell.length_a   1.000
_cell.length_b   1.000
_cell.length_c   1.000
_cell.angle_alpha   90.00
_cell.angle_beta   90.00
_cell.angle_gamma   90.00
#
_symmetry.space_group_name_H-M   'P 1'
#
loop_
_entity.id
_entity.type
_entity.pdbx_description
1 polymer ?
#
loop_
_entity_poly.entity_id
_entity_poly.type
_entity_poly.pdbx_seq_one_letter_code
_entity_poly.pdbx_strand_id
1 'polypeptide(L)'
;MIALTLYICILNVGAEWWAQDFRKSLPIFSWIPLPFPETPLYVIVLVLMVLFAVVPTVRSNIRNVSAVVEARKGSMELALAMILPFIALLFGVTVWCYLSPSDIMRNQPHLLVIGTGFNFGYLVVSSLLLALLLDYLKLTYIVKKNSISNSLVFLPLALANALIAKINDGNPLVDEVVFLILYCAYTVGLYLYLAVSVVHEIKDALGIYCFRITRKEA
;
A
#
# COMPACT_ATOMS: atom_id res chain seq x y z
N MET A 1 -4.46 17.79 -7.84
CA MET A 1 -5.20 18.43 -8.95
C MET A 1 -5.56 17.41 -10.03
N ILE A 2 -4.60 16.72 -10.66
CA ILE A 2 -4.88 15.71 -11.72
C ILE A 2 -5.83 14.58 -11.26
N ALA A 3 -5.62 14.00 -10.08
CA ALA A 3 -6.49 12.94 -9.56
C ALA A 3 -7.94 13.39 -9.33
N LEU A 4 -8.14 14.66 -8.91
CA LEU A 4 -9.47 15.25 -8.73
C LEU A 4 -10.14 15.50 -10.10
N THR A 5 -9.38 15.96 -11.09
CA THR A 5 -9.85 16.12 -12.47
C THR A 5 -10.26 14.79 -13.09
N LEU A 6 -9.47 13.72 -12.90
CA LEU A 6 -9.80 12.38 -13.36
C LEU A 6 -11.04 11.82 -12.66
N TYR A 7 -11.18 12.02 -11.35
CA TYR A 7 -12.34 11.61 -10.58
C TYR A 7 -13.64 12.30 -11.05
N ILE A 8 -13.59 13.60 -11.33
CA ILE A 8 -14.71 14.36 -11.88
C ILE A 8 -15.05 13.87 -13.31
N CYS A 9 -14.06 13.52 -14.13
CA CYS A 9 -14.30 12.91 -15.45
C CYS A 9 -14.95 11.53 -15.34
N ILE A 10 -14.53 10.68 -14.39
CA ILE A 10 -15.11 9.35 -14.16
C ILE A 10 -16.59 9.46 -13.76
N LEU A 11 -16.95 10.41 -12.89
CA LEU A 11 -18.34 10.62 -12.47
C LEU A 11 -19.26 11.12 -13.60
N ASN A 12 -18.73 11.89 -14.56
CA ASN A 12 -19.53 12.48 -15.63
C ASN A 12 -19.66 11.59 -16.87
N VAL A 13 -18.65 10.80 -17.21
CA VAL A 13 -18.58 10.06 -18.49
C VAL A 13 -18.66 8.53 -18.30
N GLY A 14 -18.53 8.05 -17.06
CA GLY A 14 -18.57 6.63 -16.73
C GLY A 14 -17.24 5.90 -16.98
N ALA A 15 -17.11 4.70 -16.42
CA ALA A 15 -15.88 3.89 -16.51
C ALA A 15 -15.61 3.38 -17.94
N GLU A 16 -16.66 3.17 -18.74
CA GLU A 16 -16.54 2.60 -20.09
C GLU A 16 -15.82 3.52 -21.08
N TRP A 17 -15.92 4.85 -20.88
CA TRP A 17 -15.23 5.83 -21.72
C TRP A 17 -13.70 5.68 -21.70
N TRP A 18 -13.15 5.19 -20.58
CA TRP A 18 -11.73 4.91 -20.42
C TRP A 18 -11.27 3.67 -21.20
N ALA A 19 -12.15 2.69 -21.36
CA ALA A 19 -11.89 1.44 -22.06
C ALA A 19 -12.09 1.53 -23.58
N GLN A 20 -12.73 2.61 -24.06
CA GLN A 20 -12.89 2.88 -25.49
C GLN A 20 -11.54 3.25 -26.15
N ASP A 21 -11.47 3.02 -27.45
CA ASP A 21 -10.36 3.47 -28.29
C ASP A 21 -10.16 4.98 -28.12
N PHE A 22 -8.93 5.38 -27.85
CA PHE A 22 -8.50 6.77 -27.72
C PHE A 22 -9.08 7.70 -28.80
N ARG A 23 -9.12 7.25 -30.05
CA ARG A 23 -9.60 8.06 -31.18
C ARG A 23 -11.10 8.31 -31.11
N LYS A 24 -11.86 7.40 -30.49
CA LYS A 24 -13.29 7.53 -30.24
C LYS A 24 -13.55 8.36 -28.99
N SER A 25 -12.77 8.17 -27.93
CA SER A 25 -12.91 8.94 -26.68
C SER A 25 -12.55 10.41 -26.85
N LEU A 26 -11.55 10.73 -27.69
CA LEU A 26 -11.08 12.09 -27.97
C LEU A 26 -11.00 12.34 -29.48
N PRO A 27 -12.14 12.59 -30.16
CA PRO A 27 -12.21 12.71 -31.62
C PRO A 27 -11.37 13.86 -32.20
N ILE A 28 -11.10 14.89 -31.39
CA ILE A 28 -10.21 16.01 -31.75
C ILE A 28 -8.77 15.54 -32.04
N PHE A 29 -8.35 14.42 -31.44
CA PHE A 29 -7.03 13.81 -31.63
C PHE A 29 -7.05 12.58 -32.55
N SER A 30 -8.16 12.32 -33.24
CA SER A 30 -8.31 11.17 -34.15
C SER A 30 -7.30 11.13 -35.30
N TRP A 31 -6.75 12.29 -35.66
CA TRP A 31 -5.75 12.48 -36.70
C TRP A 31 -4.33 12.04 -36.30
N ILE A 32 -4.08 11.77 -35.02
CA ILE A 32 -2.75 11.35 -34.53
C ILE A 32 -2.51 9.88 -34.91
N PRO A 33 -1.49 9.56 -35.74
CA PRO A 33 -1.15 8.19 -36.08
C PRO A 33 -0.45 7.53 -34.89
N LEU A 34 -1.19 6.80 -34.08
CA LEU A 34 -0.61 5.93 -33.06
C LEU A 34 -0.02 4.67 -33.70
N PRO A 35 1.17 4.21 -33.25
CA PRO A 35 1.83 3.03 -33.81
C PRO A 35 1.08 1.72 -33.55
N PHE A 36 0.13 1.71 -32.61
CA PHE A 36 -0.70 0.55 -32.28
C PHE A 36 -2.17 0.82 -32.65
N PRO A 37 -2.84 -0.08 -33.40
CA PRO A 37 -4.27 0.01 -33.63
C PRO A 37 -5.04 -0.19 -32.30
N GLU A 38 -6.16 0.53 -32.14
CA GLU A 38 -7.15 0.30 -31.08
C GLU A 38 -6.63 0.38 -29.63
N THR A 39 -5.81 1.40 -29.33
CA THR A 39 -5.30 1.58 -27.97
C THR A 39 -6.38 2.21 -27.05
N PRO A 40 -6.75 1.57 -25.93
CA PRO A 40 -7.69 2.15 -24.98
C PRO A 40 -7.17 3.44 -24.37
N LEU A 41 -8.06 4.42 -24.11
CA LEU A 41 -7.68 5.72 -23.55
C LEU A 41 -6.91 5.59 -22.23
N TYR A 42 -7.30 4.68 -21.35
CA TYR A 42 -6.64 4.51 -20.05
C TYR A 42 -5.15 4.16 -20.21
N VAL A 43 -4.77 3.38 -21.22
CA VAL A 43 -3.37 2.97 -21.45
C VAL A 43 -2.51 4.19 -21.74
N ILE A 44 -2.98 5.06 -22.63
CA ILE A 44 -2.26 6.28 -23.02
C ILE A 44 -2.12 7.21 -21.82
N VAL A 45 -3.20 7.42 -21.07
CA VAL A 45 -3.18 8.28 -19.88
C VAL A 45 -2.23 7.72 -18.82
N LEU A 46 -2.22 6.41 -18.59
CA LEU A 46 -1.27 5.77 -17.67
C LEU A 46 0.18 5.97 -18.10
N VAL A 47 0.49 5.78 -19.39
CA VAL A 47 1.85 6.01 -19.92
C VAL A 47 2.27 7.47 -19.72
N LEU A 48 1.41 8.42 -20.06
CA LEU A 48 1.69 9.85 -19.86
C LEU A 48 1.86 10.19 -18.37
N MET A 49 1.02 9.64 -17.49
CA MET A 49 1.17 9.80 -16.05
C MET A 49 2.50 9.25 -15.54
N VAL A 50 2.92 8.08 -16.02
CA VAL A 50 4.21 7.50 -15.66
C VAL A 50 5.35 8.42 -16.09
N LEU A 51 5.35 8.86 -17.34
CA LEU A 51 6.43 9.67 -17.92
C LEU A 51 6.52 11.07 -17.30
N PHE A 52 5.40 11.75 -17.11
CA PHE A 52 5.37 13.17 -16.73
C PHE A 52 5.06 13.43 -15.25
N ALA A 53 4.45 12.48 -14.53
CA ALA A 53 4.16 12.64 -13.11
C ALA A 53 5.03 11.72 -12.25
N VAL A 54 5.01 10.41 -12.51
CA VAL A 54 5.69 9.43 -11.64
C VAL A 54 7.21 9.59 -11.72
N VAL A 55 7.80 9.55 -12.92
CA VAL A 55 9.26 9.62 -13.10
C VAL A 55 9.87 10.91 -12.50
N PRO A 56 9.33 12.12 -12.77
CA PRO A 56 9.86 13.34 -12.15
C PRO A 56 9.71 13.34 -10.62
N THR A 57 8.59 12.85 -10.10
CA THR A 57 8.33 12.80 -8.65
C THR A 57 9.30 11.86 -7.95
N VAL A 58 9.49 10.64 -8.47
CA VAL A 58 10.44 9.67 -7.93
C VAL A 58 11.86 10.24 -7.96
N ARG A 59 12.26 10.84 -9.09
CA ARG A 59 13.59 11.46 -9.22
C ARG A 59 13.80 12.59 -8.20
N SER A 60 12.80 13.43 -8.00
CA SER A 60 12.86 14.51 -7.02
C SER A 60 12.97 13.97 -5.59
N ASN A 61 12.18 12.95 -5.25
CA ASN A 61 12.22 12.33 -3.93
C ASN A 61 13.59 11.70 -3.63
N ILE A 62 14.19 11.01 -4.60
CA ILE A 62 15.55 10.43 -4.44
C ILE A 62 16.58 11.53 -4.17
N ARG A 63 16.52 12.65 -4.92
CA ARG A 63 17.40 13.81 -4.70
C ARG A 63 17.23 14.40 -3.31
N ASN A 64 16.00 14.57 -2.86
CA ASN A 64 15.70 15.10 -1.53
C ASN A 64 16.25 14.18 -0.42
N VAL A 65 16.03 12.87 -0.54
CA VAL A 65 16.58 11.89 0.42
C VAL A 65 18.11 11.94 0.42
N SER A 66 18.74 11.96 -0.76
CA SER A 66 20.21 12.06 -0.87
C SER A 66 20.75 13.30 -0.16
N ALA A 67 20.14 14.46 -0.38
CA ALA A 67 20.55 15.71 0.25
C ALA A 67 20.40 15.67 1.78
N VAL A 68 19.32 15.07 2.29
CA VAL A 68 19.10 14.90 3.74
C VAL A 68 20.10 13.92 4.35
N VAL A 69 20.40 12.82 3.67
CA VAL A 69 21.38 11.82 4.12
C VAL A 69 22.78 12.44 4.20
N GLU A 70 23.18 13.20 3.18
CA GLU A 70 24.46 13.90 3.16
C GLU A 70 24.55 14.95 4.27
N ALA A 71 23.51 15.76 4.47
CA ALA A 71 23.46 16.75 5.55
C ALA A 71 23.57 16.12 6.95
N ARG A 72 23.05 14.90 7.14
CA ARG A 72 23.14 14.15 8.40
C ARG A 72 24.39 13.27 8.52
N LYS A 73 25.33 13.31 7.56
CA LYS A 73 26.48 12.40 7.46
C LYS A 73 26.09 10.91 7.54
N GLY A 74 24.89 10.59 7.05
CA GLY A 74 24.35 9.23 7.05
C GLY A 74 24.80 8.42 5.84
N SER A 75 24.37 7.15 5.79
CA SER A 75 24.56 6.28 4.62
C SER A 75 23.30 6.21 3.77
N MET A 76 23.46 6.33 2.45
CA MET A 76 22.39 6.16 1.47
C MET A 76 21.87 4.72 1.45
N GLU A 77 22.73 3.73 1.72
CA GLU A 77 22.35 2.32 1.78
C GLU A 77 21.36 2.06 2.92
N LEU A 78 21.58 2.68 4.07
CA LEU A 78 20.66 2.54 5.21
C LEU A 78 19.29 3.17 4.91
N ALA A 79 19.27 4.29 4.19
CA ALA A 79 18.04 4.93 3.74
C ALA A 79 17.27 4.05 2.74
N LEU A 80 17.98 3.41 1.79
CA LEU A 80 17.39 2.47 0.84
C LEU A 80 16.90 1.18 1.53
N ALA A 81 17.60 0.69 2.56
CA ALA A 81 17.19 -0.48 3.31
C ALA A 81 15.82 -0.30 3.99
N MET A 82 15.43 0.94 4.31
CA MET A 82 14.08 1.23 4.84
C MET A 82 12.97 1.03 3.81
N ILE A 83 13.28 0.97 2.52
CA ILE A 83 12.32 0.72 1.43
C ILE A 83 12.07 -0.78 1.23
N LEU A 84 13.01 -1.65 1.62
CA LEU A 84 12.92 -3.11 1.46
C LEU A 84 11.61 -3.75 1.95
N PRO A 85 11.07 -3.44 3.14
CA PRO A 85 9.82 -4.07 3.59
C PRO A 85 8.62 -3.73 2.68
N PHE A 86 8.61 -2.55 2.06
CA PHE A 86 7.56 -2.17 1.11
C PHE A 86 7.69 -2.93 -0.20
N ILE A 87 8.92 -3.09 -0.70
CA ILE A 87 9.19 -3.90 -1.89
C ILE A 87 8.79 -5.36 -1.63
N ALA A 88 9.16 -5.91 -0.47
CA ALA A 88 8.79 -7.26 -0.08
C ALA A 88 7.26 -7.46 0.01
N LEU A 89 6.55 -6.49 0.59
CA LEU A 89 5.08 -6.49 0.64
C LEU A 89 4.47 -6.50 -0.76
N LEU A 90 4.83 -5.54 -1.60
CA LEU A 90 4.25 -5.41 -2.96
C LEU A 90 4.60 -6.62 -3.82
N PHE A 91 5.83 -7.10 -3.76
CA PHE A 91 6.26 -8.29 -4.48
C PHE A 91 5.50 -9.53 -4.03
N GLY A 92 5.40 -9.77 -2.71
CA GLY A 92 4.68 -10.91 -2.15
C GLY A 92 3.21 -10.92 -2.53
N VAL A 93 2.54 -9.76 -2.47
CA VAL A 93 1.14 -9.61 -2.91
C VAL A 93 1.01 -9.90 -4.41
N THR A 94 1.93 -9.36 -5.23
CA THR A 94 1.90 -9.55 -6.69
C THR A 94 2.06 -11.02 -7.04
N VAL A 95 3.01 -11.72 -6.42
CA VAL A 95 3.22 -13.15 -6.60
C VAL A 95 1.99 -13.94 -6.13
N TRP A 96 1.38 -13.56 -5.00
CA TRP A 96 0.16 -14.21 -4.54
C TRP A 96 -0.98 -14.05 -5.54
N CYS A 97 -1.20 -12.85 -6.07
CA CYS A 97 -2.22 -12.60 -7.10
C CYS A 97 -1.97 -13.40 -8.37
N TYR A 98 -0.70 -13.55 -8.77
CA TYR A 98 -0.33 -14.33 -9.95
C TYR A 98 -0.52 -15.84 -9.76
N LEU A 99 -0.27 -16.35 -8.56
CA LEU A 99 -0.40 -17.78 -8.25
C LEU A 99 -1.82 -18.19 -7.85
N SER A 100 -2.67 -17.23 -7.49
CA SER A 100 -4.02 -17.46 -6.98
C SER A 100 -4.87 -18.26 -7.98
N PRO A 101 -5.35 -19.47 -7.62
CA PRO A 101 -6.32 -20.22 -8.43
C PRO A 101 -7.67 -19.51 -8.57
N SER A 102 -8.06 -18.71 -7.58
CA SER A 102 -9.38 -18.03 -7.54
C SER A 102 -9.37 -16.67 -8.22
N ASP A 103 -8.25 -16.25 -8.81
CA ASP A 103 -8.04 -14.93 -9.40
C ASP A 103 -8.52 -13.79 -8.48
N ILE A 104 -7.94 -13.73 -7.27
CA ILE A 104 -8.35 -12.78 -6.21
C ILE A 104 -8.34 -11.33 -6.71
N MET A 105 -7.38 -10.97 -7.57
CA MET A 105 -7.27 -9.61 -8.12
C MET A 105 -8.50 -9.26 -8.96
N ARG A 106 -9.05 -10.22 -9.71
CA ARG A 106 -10.23 -10.00 -10.54
C ARG A 106 -11.52 -10.08 -9.73
N ASN A 107 -11.60 -11.06 -8.83
CA ASN A 107 -12.85 -11.41 -8.15
C ASN A 107 -13.09 -10.59 -6.88
N GLN A 108 -12.04 -10.22 -6.15
CA GLN A 108 -12.13 -9.48 -4.88
C GLN A 108 -11.06 -8.36 -4.77
N PRO A 109 -10.97 -7.45 -5.75
CA PRO A 109 -9.94 -6.40 -5.76
C PRO A 109 -10.04 -5.46 -4.55
N HIS A 110 -11.26 -5.17 -4.08
CA HIS A 110 -11.47 -4.24 -2.98
C HIS A 110 -10.89 -4.75 -1.66
N LEU A 111 -11.15 -6.02 -1.32
CA LEU A 111 -10.59 -6.64 -0.11
C LEU A 111 -9.06 -6.68 -0.17
N LEU A 112 -8.50 -7.06 -1.32
CA LEU A 112 -7.06 -7.07 -1.53
C LEU A 112 -6.45 -5.67 -1.32
N VAL A 113 -7.03 -4.64 -1.92
CA VAL A 113 -6.56 -3.25 -1.76
C VAL A 113 -6.69 -2.77 -0.31
N ILE A 114 -7.77 -3.13 0.39
CA ILE A 114 -7.96 -2.78 1.80
C ILE A 114 -6.87 -3.43 2.66
N GLY A 115 -6.70 -4.75 2.58
CA GLY A 115 -5.73 -5.46 3.41
C GLY A 115 -4.29 -4.99 3.15
N THR A 116 -3.93 -4.85 1.87
CA THR A 116 -2.60 -4.36 1.48
C THR A 116 -2.38 -2.90 1.86
N GLY A 117 -3.40 -2.05 1.74
CA GLY A 117 -3.36 -0.65 2.14
C GLY A 117 -3.14 -0.47 3.64
N PHE A 118 -3.85 -1.22 4.49
CA PHE A 118 -3.62 -1.19 5.93
C PHE A 118 -2.24 -1.74 6.29
N ASN A 119 -1.77 -2.78 5.61
CA ASN A 119 -0.43 -3.31 5.83
C ASN A 119 0.67 -2.30 5.46
N PHE A 120 0.48 -1.62 4.33
CA PHE A 120 1.36 -0.54 3.89
C PHE A 120 1.36 0.62 4.89
N GLY A 121 0.17 1.05 5.32
CA GLY A 121 0.01 2.10 6.34
C GLY A 121 0.71 1.74 7.66
N TYR A 122 0.60 0.50 8.11
CA TYR A 122 1.30 0.01 9.29
C TYR A 122 2.82 0.12 9.14
N LEU A 123 3.38 -0.29 7.99
CA LEU A 123 4.83 -0.16 7.71
C LEU A 123 5.30 1.29 7.62
N VAL A 124 4.52 2.17 6.98
CA VAL A 124 4.85 3.61 6.89
C VAL A 124 4.81 4.25 8.27
N VAL A 125 3.72 4.07 9.00
CA VAL A 125 3.54 4.71 10.30
C VAL A 125 4.57 4.18 11.29
N SER A 126 4.85 2.87 11.33
CA SER A 126 5.88 2.32 12.21
C SER A 126 7.29 2.83 11.87
N SER A 127 7.59 3.03 10.58
CA SER A 127 8.87 3.60 10.13
C SER A 127 8.97 5.12 10.37
N LEU A 128 7.87 5.86 10.21
CA LEU A 128 7.81 7.30 10.47
C LEU A 128 7.88 7.60 11.97
N LEU A 129 7.18 6.82 12.80
CA LEU A 129 7.29 6.88 14.25
C LEU A 129 8.72 6.68 14.70
N LEU A 130 9.42 5.70 14.12
CA LEU A 130 10.84 5.51 14.39
C LEU A 130 11.64 6.79 14.08
N ALA A 131 11.39 7.44 12.94
CA ALA A 131 12.12 8.66 12.57
C ALA A 131 11.74 9.90 13.39
N LEU A 132 10.49 10.00 13.86
CA LEU A 132 9.98 11.17 14.59
C LEU A 132 10.19 11.05 16.12
N LEU A 133 10.13 9.83 16.69
CA LEU A 133 10.28 9.58 18.13
C LEU A 133 11.68 9.17 18.56
N LEU A 134 12.62 8.84 17.65
CA LEU A 134 13.98 8.41 18.04
C LEU A 134 14.74 9.45 18.86
N ASP A 135 14.38 10.72 18.74
CA ASP A 135 15.00 11.80 19.51
C ASP A 135 14.35 11.99 20.90
N TYR A 136 13.21 11.36 21.21
CA TYR A 136 12.42 11.64 22.42
C TYR A 136 12.08 10.44 23.32
N LEU A 137 11.93 9.21 22.79
CA LEU A 137 11.46 8.06 23.58
C LEU A 137 12.25 6.78 23.25
N LYS A 138 13.04 6.29 24.22
CA LYS A 138 13.93 5.10 24.08
C LYS A 138 13.19 3.77 23.74
N LEU A 139 11.86 3.70 23.85
CA LEU A 139 11.07 2.47 23.66
C LEU A 139 10.80 2.12 22.18
N THR A 140 11.00 3.03 21.24
CA THR A 140 10.66 2.87 19.80
C THR A 140 11.50 1.80 19.08
N TYR A 141 12.67 1.45 19.64
CA TYR A 141 13.52 0.36 19.14
C TYR A 141 12.88 -1.05 19.31
N ILE A 142 12.04 -1.24 20.33
CA ILE A 142 11.38 -2.53 20.61
C ILE A 142 10.23 -2.78 19.62
N VAL A 143 9.47 -1.74 19.26
CA VAL A 143 8.40 -1.82 18.24
C VAL A 143 8.98 -2.17 16.86
N LYS A 144 10.16 -1.64 16.52
CA LYS A 144 10.85 -1.91 15.24
C LYS A 144 11.17 -3.40 15.04
N LYS A 145 11.61 -4.10 16.09
CA LYS A 145 12.10 -5.48 15.95
C LYS A 145 11.01 -6.46 15.51
N ASN A 146 9.75 -6.20 15.90
CA ASN A 146 8.63 -7.09 15.58
C ASN A 146 7.70 -6.54 14.49
N SER A 147 7.73 -5.24 14.19
CA SER A 147 6.77 -4.62 13.24
C SER A 147 6.91 -5.17 11.81
N ILE A 148 8.12 -5.18 11.24
CA ILE A 148 8.33 -5.66 9.86
C ILE A 148 7.97 -7.14 9.73
N SER A 149 8.39 -7.96 10.71
CA SER A 149 8.09 -9.40 10.73
C SER A 149 6.59 -9.65 10.82
N ASN A 150 5.88 -8.96 11.72
CA ASN A 150 4.43 -9.14 11.90
C ASN A 150 3.66 -8.71 10.64
N SER A 151 4.03 -7.60 10.03
CA SER A 151 3.39 -7.13 8.78
C SER A 151 3.53 -8.14 7.63
N LEU A 152 4.68 -8.82 7.53
CA LEU A 152 4.98 -9.72 6.42
C LEU A 152 4.61 -11.18 6.70
N VAL A 153 4.36 -11.59 7.95
CA VAL A 153 4.16 -13.00 8.34
C VAL A 153 3.03 -13.68 7.57
N PHE A 154 2.02 -12.91 7.16
CA PHE A 154 0.85 -13.44 6.47
C PHE A 154 1.17 -13.81 5.01
N LEU A 155 2.14 -13.15 4.37
CA LEU A 155 2.47 -13.38 2.97
C LEU A 155 3.06 -14.77 2.69
N PRO A 156 4.05 -15.28 3.44
CA PRO A 156 4.52 -16.65 3.27
C PRO A 156 3.40 -17.70 3.37
N LEU A 157 2.43 -17.49 4.27
CA LEU A 157 1.30 -18.40 4.45
C LEU A 157 0.36 -18.35 3.23
N ALA A 158 0.05 -17.15 2.74
CA ALA A 158 -0.76 -16.95 1.54
C ALA A 158 -0.10 -17.56 0.30
N LEU A 159 1.20 -17.35 0.14
CA LEU A 159 1.99 -17.92 -0.94
C LEU A 159 2.06 -19.44 -0.86
N ALA A 160 2.24 -20.00 0.34
CA ALA A 160 2.23 -21.44 0.54
C ALA A 160 0.85 -22.04 0.18
N ASN A 161 -0.25 -21.42 0.59
CA ASN A 161 -1.59 -21.88 0.24
C ASN A 161 -1.84 -21.88 -1.28
N ALA A 162 -1.42 -20.81 -1.97
CA ALA A 162 -1.53 -20.71 -3.44
C ALA A 162 -0.62 -21.71 -4.17
N LEU A 163 0.60 -21.92 -3.68
CA LEU A 163 1.53 -22.93 -4.23
C LEU A 163 1.00 -24.35 -4.06
N ILE A 164 0.39 -24.66 -2.92
CA ILE A 164 -0.22 -25.98 -2.68
C ILE A 164 -1.43 -26.17 -3.60
N ALA A 165 -2.22 -25.13 -3.85
CA ALA A 165 -3.29 -25.19 -4.82
C ALA A 165 -2.78 -25.51 -6.24
N LYS A 166 -1.65 -24.89 -6.65
CA LYS A 166 -0.98 -25.20 -7.93
C LYS A 166 -0.53 -26.66 -8.02
N ILE A 167 -0.13 -27.27 -6.92
CA ILE A 167 0.29 -28.68 -6.85
C ILE A 167 -0.93 -29.62 -6.86
N ASN A 168 -2.03 -29.22 -6.24
CA ASN A 168 -3.26 -30.02 -6.08
C ASN A 168 -4.34 -29.71 -7.14
N ASP A 169 -3.95 -29.51 -8.41
CA ASP A 169 -4.87 -29.27 -9.52
C ASP A 169 -5.88 -28.11 -9.29
N GLY A 170 -5.44 -27.06 -8.61
CA GLY A 170 -6.24 -25.87 -8.32
C GLY A 170 -7.03 -25.92 -7.02
N ASN A 171 -6.88 -26.97 -6.20
CA ASN A 171 -7.58 -27.08 -4.92
C ASN A 171 -6.71 -26.57 -3.74
N PRO A 172 -6.97 -25.35 -3.22
CA PRO A 172 -6.19 -24.81 -2.09
C PRO A 172 -6.51 -25.55 -0.78
N LEU A 173 -5.60 -25.48 0.21
CA LEU A 173 -5.86 -26.08 1.53
C LEU A 173 -6.96 -25.32 2.28
N VAL A 174 -6.95 -24.00 2.17
CA VAL A 174 -7.97 -23.11 2.71
C VAL A 174 -8.50 -22.26 1.57
N ASP A 175 -9.83 -22.09 1.51
CA ASP A 175 -10.47 -21.21 0.55
C ASP A 175 -9.81 -19.83 0.54
N GLU A 176 -9.43 -19.35 -0.64
CA GLU A 176 -8.66 -18.12 -0.80
C GLU A 176 -9.44 -16.88 -0.36
N VAL A 177 -10.77 -16.90 -0.47
CA VAL A 177 -11.61 -15.79 0.01
C VAL A 177 -11.56 -15.70 1.52
N VAL A 178 -11.66 -16.83 2.22
CA VAL A 178 -11.48 -16.89 3.68
C VAL A 178 -10.08 -16.41 4.06
N PHE A 179 -9.07 -16.83 3.30
CA PHE A 179 -7.68 -16.41 3.50
C PHE A 179 -7.50 -14.89 3.33
N LEU A 180 -8.17 -14.30 2.34
CA LEU A 180 -8.17 -12.87 2.08
C LEU A 180 -8.90 -12.07 3.17
N ILE A 181 -10.03 -12.57 3.67
CA ILE A 181 -10.75 -11.96 4.79
C ILE A 181 -9.86 -11.98 6.04
N LEU A 182 -9.20 -13.09 6.31
CA LEU A 182 -8.28 -13.21 7.44
C LEU A 182 -7.09 -12.26 7.29
N TYR A 183 -6.53 -12.12 6.07
CA TYR A 183 -5.50 -11.13 5.77
C TYR A 183 -5.97 -9.70 6.08
N CYS A 184 -7.18 -9.34 5.66
CA CYS A 184 -7.75 -8.03 5.93
C CYS A 184 -7.96 -7.79 7.43
N ALA A 185 -8.56 -8.76 8.13
CA ALA A 185 -8.78 -8.66 9.57
C ALA A 185 -7.45 -8.52 10.33
N TYR A 186 -6.44 -9.29 9.92
CA TYR A 186 -5.10 -9.24 10.51
C TYR A 186 -4.43 -7.88 10.32
N THR A 187 -4.42 -7.36 9.09
CA THR A 187 -3.78 -6.08 8.75
C THR A 187 -4.49 -4.87 9.36
N VAL A 188 -5.82 -4.89 9.42
CA VAL A 188 -6.62 -3.90 10.16
C VAL A 188 -6.29 -3.97 11.65
N GLY A 189 -6.23 -5.18 12.23
CA GLY A 189 -5.87 -5.39 13.63
C GLY A 189 -4.47 -4.85 13.96
N LEU A 190 -3.48 -5.11 13.12
CA LEU A 190 -2.12 -4.56 13.26
C LEU A 190 -2.12 -3.04 13.22
N TYR A 191 -2.85 -2.44 12.27
CA TYR A 191 -2.94 -0.99 12.15
C TYR A 191 -3.61 -0.35 13.36
N LEU A 192 -4.73 -0.92 13.83
CA LEU A 192 -5.43 -0.44 15.03
C LEU A 192 -4.56 -0.59 16.28
N TYR A 193 -3.86 -1.72 16.44
CA TYR A 193 -2.91 -1.93 17.53
C TYR A 193 -1.85 -0.82 17.54
N LEU A 194 -1.25 -0.55 16.38
CA LEU A 194 -0.27 0.54 16.24
C LEU A 194 -0.88 1.89 16.61
N ALA A 195 -2.05 2.22 16.07
CA ALA A 195 -2.72 3.49 16.33
C ALA A 195 -3.01 3.68 17.84
N VAL A 196 -3.53 2.66 18.51
CA VAL A 196 -3.81 2.69 19.96
C VAL A 196 -2.52 2.82 20.76
N SER A 197 -1.49 2.05 20.44
CA SER A 197 -0.19 2.16 21.10
C SER A 197 0.40 3.56 20.99
N VAL A 198 0.34 4.17 19.81
CA VAL A 198 0.85 5.54 19.59
C VAL A 198 0.06 6.56 20.39
N VAL A 199 -1.27 6.45 20.40
CA VAL A 199 -2.13 7.34 21.19
C VAL A 199 -1.81 7.22 22.67
N HIS A 200 -1.63 6.00 23.20
CA HIS A 200 -1.26 5.80 24.60
C HIS A 200 0.12 6.38 24.94
N GLU A 201 1.12 6.16 24.10
CA GLU A 201 2.46 6.71 24.31
C GLU A 201 2.48 8.24 24.27
N ILE A 202 1.79 8.85 23.30
CA ILE A 202 1.67 10.32 23.22
C ILE A 202 0.94 10.86 24.44
N LYS A 203 -0.14 10.19 24.87
CA LYS A 203 -0.91 10.58 26.06
C LYS A 203 -0.03 10.58 27.30
N ASP A 204 0.77 9.53 27.49
CA ASP A 204 1.67 9.39 28.64
C ASP A 204 2.83 10.40 28.57
N ALA A 205 3.43 10.61 27.39
CA ALA A 205 4.50 11.60 27.19
C ALA A 205 4.05 13.05 27.41
N LEU A 206 2.81 13.39 27.06
CA LEU A 206 2.21 14.71 27.26
C LEU A 206 1.59 14.89 28.66
N GLY A 207 1.55 13.84 29.49
CA GLY A 207 0.92 13.88 30.81
C GLY A 207 -0.59 14.13 30.75
N ILE A 208 -1.26 13.71 29.67
CA ILE A 208 -2.71 13.90 29.51
C ILE A 208 -3.44 12.88 30.39
N TYR A 209 -4.05 13.34 31.47
CA TYR A 209 -4.89 12.50 32.33
C TYR A 209 -6.30 12.41 31.72
N CYS A 210 -6.65 11.26 31.13
CA CYS A 210 -8.02 10.99 30.74
C CYS A 210 -8.88 10.74 32.00
N PHE A 211 -9.91 11.56 32.20
CA PHE A 211 -10.86 11.38 33.31
C PHE A 211 -11.56 10.02 33.20
N ARG A 212 -11.36 9.17 34.20
CA ARG A 212 -12.11 7.93 34.35
C ARG A 212 -13.48 8.29 34.92
N ILE A 213 -14.54 8.15 34.13
CA ILE A 213 -15.91 8.28 34.62
C ILE A 213 -16.18 7.10 35.56
N THR A 214 -16.03 7.31 36.87
CA THR A 214 -16.49 6.36 37.87
C THR A 214 -18.01 6.45 37.96
N ARG A 215 -18.68 5.32 37.72
CA ARG A 215 -20.12 5.20 37.96
C ARG A 215 -20.36 5.48 39.44
N LYS A 216 -21.23 6.44 39.76
CA LYS A 216 -21.73 6.60 41.14
C LYS A 216 -22.45 5.30 41.52
N GLU A 217 -22.01 4.68 42.60
CA GLU A 217 -22.82 3.67 43.29
C GLU A 217 -24.11 4.35 43.76
N ALA A 218 -25.24 3.73 43.43
CA ALA A 218 -26.59 4.22 43.71
C ALA A 218 -27.04 3.77 45.10
#